data_AF-A0A3M1JBE7-F1
#
_entry.id   AF-A0A3M1JBE7-F1
#
_cell.length_a   1.000
_cell.length_b   1.000
_cell.length_c   1.000
_cell.angle_alpha   90.00
_cell.angle_beta   90.00
_cell.angle_gamma   90.00
#
_symmetry.space_group_name_H-M   'P 1'
#
loop_
_entity.id
_entity.type
_entity.pdbx_description
1 polymer ?
#
loop_
_entity_poly.entity_id
_entity_poly.type
_entity_poly.pdbx_seq_one_letter_code
_entity_poly.pdbx_strand_id
1 'polypeptide(L)'
;MNTRKIKLALTAGLINKNTSSNALQAVKELMNNFADDAGRFLGLIPGRAMKLGGQSVRQSYVFRYENCTLNVDLVSHPHRQTIQRFHLS
;
A
#
# COMPACT_ATOMS: atom_id res chain seq x y z
N MET A 1 -3.49 -0.48 -18.77
CA MET A 1 -2.96 -0.77 -17.42
C MET A 1 -1.57 -1.39 -17.49
N ASN A 2 -0.53 -0.58 -17.33
CA ASN A 2 0.86 -1.05 -17.34
C ASN A 2 1.28 -1.57 -15.95
N THR A 3 0.69 -2.69 -15.53
CA THR A 3 0.83 -3.25 -14.16
C THR A 3 2.27 -3.50 -13.74
N ARG A 4 3.18 -3.80 -14.67
CA ARG A 4 4.61 -3.93 -14.38
C ARG A 4 5.23 -2.61 -13.92
N LYS A 5 4.91 -1.48 -14.56
CA LYS A 5 5.44 -0.15 -14.17
C LYS A 5 4.95 0.26 -12.78
N ILE A 6 3.66 0.04 -12.51
CA ILE A 6 3.03 0.34 -11.22
C ILE A 6 3.69 -0.51 -10.11
N LYS A 7 3.85 -1.82 -10.34
CA LYS A 7 4.52 -2.71 -9.37
C LYS A 7 5.97 -2.29 -9.13
N LEU A 8 6.72 -1.92 -10.17
CA LEU A 8 8.12 -1.51 -10.03
C LEU A 8 8.25 -0.20 -9.25
N ALA A 9 7.39 0.78 -9.54
CA ALA A 9 7.36 2.06 -8.82
C ALA A 9 6.90 1.91 -7.37
N LEU A 10 5.95 1.03 -7.08
CA LEU A 10 5.57 0.66 -5.72
C LEU A 10 6.75 0.01 -5.00
N THR A 11 7.39 -0.99 -5.59
CA THR A 11 8.58 -1.63 -4.99
C THR A 11 9.69 -0.61 -4.73
N ALA A 12 10.06 0.20 -5.72
CA ALA A 12 11.12 1.19 -5.59
C ALA A 12 10.77 2.30 -4.59
N GLY A 13 9.54 2.82 -4.64
CA GLY A 13 9.07 3.89 -3.77
C GLY A 13 8.92 3.46 -2.31
N LEU A 14 8.50 2.21 -2.08
CA LEU A 14 8.30 1.66 -0.74
C LEU A 14 9.58 1.13 -0.10
N ILE A 15 10.55 0.68 -0.90
CA ILE A 15 11.90 0.32 -0.40
C ILE A 15 12.69 1.58 -0.03
N ASN A 16 12.59 2.65 -0.82
CA ASN A 16 13.37 3.88 -0.58
C ASN A 16 12.77 4.82 0.48
N LYS A 17 11.44 4.83 0.68
CA LYS A 17 10.84 5.61 1.78
C LYS A 17 10.91 4.80 3.08
N ASN A 18 11.87 5.16 3.94
CA ASN A 18 11.85 4.79 5.35
C ASN A 18 10.50 5.28 5.94
N THR A 19 9.55 4.37 6.06
CA THR A 19 8.14 4.69 6.30
C THR A 19 7.91 4.84 7.80
N SER A 20 8.47 5.92 8.32
CA SER A 20 8.55 6.24 9.75
C SER A 20 7.23 6.70 10.35
N SER A 21 6.17 6.94 9.55
CA SER A 21 4.87 7.30 10.14
C SER A 21 3.63 6.94 9.30
N ASN A 22 3.70 6.96 7.95
CA ASN A 22 2.48 6.73 7.15
C ASN A 22 2.73 6.05 5.80
N ALA A 23 2.88 4.71 5.82
CA ALA A 23 3.13 3.93 4.60
C ALA A 23 1.96 3.91 3.63
N LEU A 24 0.73 3.97 4.12
CA LEU A 24 -0.46 4.00 3.28
C LEU A 24 -0.57 5.29 2.48
N GLN A 25 -0.15 6.42 3.05
CA GLN A 25 -0.09 7.69 2.35
C GLN A 25 0.94 7.66 1.21
N ALA A 26 2.12 7.06 1.45
CA ALA A 26 3.12 6.88 0.41
C ALA A 26 2.61 6.01 -0.76
N VAL A 27 1.86 4.94 -0.47
CA VAL A 27 1.19 4.12 -1.51
C VAL A 27 0.21 4.96 -2.31
N LYS A 28 -0.62 5.76 -1.63
CA LYS A 28 -1.63 6.60 -2.30
C LYS A 28 -0.98 7.63 -3.23
N GLU A 29 0.09 8.28 -2.78
CA GLU A 29 0.87 9.21 -3.61
C GLU A 29 1.46 8.52 -4.85
N LEU A 30 2.06 7.33 -4.66
CA LEU A 30 2.62 6.56 -5.77
C LEU A 30 1.54 6.16 -6.78
N MET A 31 0.38 5.71 -6.30
CA MET A 31 -0.75 5.35 -7.16
C MET A 31 -1.36 6.56 -7.89
N ASN A 32 -1.35 7.76 -7.29
CA ASN A 32 -1.78 8.97 -7.97
C ASN A 32 -0.93 9.31 -9.20
N ASN A 33 0.37 8.97 -9.19
CA ASN A 33 1.22 9.11 -10.39
C ASN A 33 0.80 8.17 -11.54
N PHE A 34 -0.03 7.17 -11.24
CA PHE A 34 -0.61 6.25 -12.21
C PHE A 34 -2.12 6.45 -12.33
N ALA A 35 -2.64 7.64 -12.00
CA ALA A 35 -4.08 7.93 -12.09
C ALA A 35 -4.65 7.71 -13.51
N ASP A 36 -3.85 7.93 -14.56
CA ASP A 36 -4.27 7.64 -15.94
C ASP A 36 -4.54 6.14 -16.20
N ASP A 37 -3.82 5.25 -15.51
CA ASP A 37 -3.99 3.79 -15.62
C ASP A 37 -4.97 3.25 -14.56
N ALA A 38 -4.85 3.70 -13.31
CA ALA A 38 -5.63 3.21 -12.17
C ALA A 38 -7.01 3.86 -12.05
N GLY A 39 -7.19 5.06 -12.58
CA GLY A 39 -8.37 5.89 -12.40
C GLY A 39 -8.40 6.59 -11.05
N ARG A 40 -9.54 7.20 -10.71
CA ARG A 40 -9.72 7.95 -9.45
C ARG A 40 -9.79 7.01 -8.26
N PHE A 41 -9.29 7.49 -7.12
CA PHE A 41 -9.38 6.78 -5.86
C PHE A 41 -10.82 6.77 -5.33
N LEU A 42 -11.37 5.59 -5.14
CA LEU A 42 -12.74 5.37 -4.65
C LEU A 42 -12.80 5.20 -3.14
N GLY A 43 -11.74 4.69 -2.51
CA GLY A 43 -11.71 4.52 -1.06
C GLY A 43 -10.67 3.52 -0.55
N LEU A 44 -10.47 3.54 0.77
CA LEU A 44 -9.60 2.62 1.50
C LEU A 44 -10.46 1.75 2.41
N ILE A 45 -10.36 0.44 2.27
CA ILE A 45 -11.05 -0.52 3.14
C ILE A 45 -10.00 -1.18 4.03
N PRO A 46 -10.02 -0.94 5.35
CA PRO A 46 -9.19 -1.69 6.27
C PRO A 46 -9.68 -3.13 6.36
N GLY A 47 -8.79 -4.07 6.10
CA GLY A 47 -9.01 -5.49 6.31
C GLY A 47 -8.73 -5.90 7.76
N ARG A 48 -8.64 -7.22 7.98
CA ARG A 48 -8.37 -7.79 9.29
C ARG A 48 -6.97 -7.41 9.78
N ALA A 49 -6.90 -6.92 11.02
CA ALA A 49 -5.65 -6.75 11.74
C ALA A 49 -5.32 -8.02 12.53
N MET A 50 -4.06 -8.44 12.50
CA MET A 50 -3.52 -9.58 13.22
C MET A 50 -2.27 -9.14 13.98
N LYS A 51 -2.25 -9.35 15.30
CA LYS A 51 -1.05 -9.13 16.09
C LYS A 51 -0.02 -10.23 15.76
N LEU A 52 1.21 -9.83 15.44
CA LEU A 52 2.29 -10.76 15.09
C LEU A 52 3.14 -11.18 16.30
N GLY A 53 2.90 -10.57 17.47
CA GLY A 53 3.71 -10.72 18.68
C GLY A 53 4.33 -9.38 19.11
N GLY A 54 4.47 -9.16 20.42
CA GLY A 54 4.89 -7.85 20.95
C GLY A 54 3.91 -6.72 20.60
N GLN A 55 4.43 -5.54 20.26
CA GLN A 55 3.64 -4.38 19.81
C GLN A 55 3.47 -4.32 18.28
N SER A 56 3.75 -5.41 17.56
CA SER A 56 3.65 -5.44 16.10
C SER A 56 2.28 -5.91 15.61
N VAL A 57 1.68 -5.16 14.70
CA VAL A 57 0.37 -5.43 14.09
C VAL A 57 0.52 -5.54 12.58
N ARG A 58 0.10 -6.66 12.01
CA ARG A 58 -0.12 -6.79 10.57
C ARG A 58 -1.56 -6.41 10.25
N GLN A 59 -1.77 -5.57 9.27
CA GLN A 59 -3.11 -5.21 8.78
C GLN A 59 -3.11 -5.14 7.27
N SER A 60 -4.09 -5.78 6.65
CA SER A 60 -4.31 -5.67 5.21
C SER A 60 -5.18 -4.47 4.91
N TYR A 61 -4.91 -3.78 3.81
CA TYR A 61 -5.66 -2.62 3.33
C TYR A 61 -5.98 -2.78 1.85
N VAL A 62 -7.19 -2.42 1.46
CA VAL A 62 -7.63 -2.47 0.07
C VAL A 62 -7.87 -1.04 -0.43
N PHE A 63 -7.04 -0.58 -1.35
CA PHE A 63 -7.23 0.67 -2.07
C PHE A 63 -8.05 0.38 -3.32
N ARG A 64 -9.24 0.95 -3.40
CA ARG A 64 -10.11 0.85 -4.56
C ARG A 64 -9.90 2.05 -5.46
N TYR A 65 -9.67 1.78 -6.74
CA TYR A 65 -9.67 2.78 -7.79
C TYR A 65 -10.71 2.38 -8.85
N GLU A 66 -11.03 3.30 -9.76
CA GLU A 66 -12.02 3.04 -10.83
C GLU A 66 -11.64 1.83 -11.70
N ASN A 67 -10.36 1.70 -12.04
CA ASN A 67 -9.90 0.69 -13.00
C ASN A 67 -9.11 -0.46 -12.36
N CYS A 68 -8.79 -0.38 -11.07
CA CYS A 68 -8.01 -1.41 -10.39
C CYS A 68 -8.22 -1.44 -8.88
N THR A 69 -7.80 -2.55 -8.26
CA THR A 69 -7.77 -2.68 -6.81
C THR A 69 -6.37 -3.03 -6.35
N LEU A 70 -5.82 -2.23 -5.43
CA LEU A 70 -4.52 -2.49 -4.82
C LEU A 70 -4.71 -2.98 -3.39
N ASN A 71 -4.34 -4.23 -3.14
CA ASN A 71 -4.26 -4.82 -1.82
C ASN A 71 -2.86 -4.60 -1.26
N VAL A 72 -2.75 -4.16 -0.01
CA VAL A 72 -1.49 -3.88 0.66
C VAL A 72 -1.51 -4.52 2.05
N ASP A 73 -0.55 -5.40 2.31
CA ASP A 73 -0.30 -5.96 3.63
C ASP A 73 0.74 -5.09 4.33
N LEU A 74 0.29 -4.36 5.36
CA LEU A 74 1.12 -3.48 6.16
C LEU A 74 1.49 -4.16 7.49
N VAL A 75 2.74 -4.06 7.90
CA VAL A 75 3.18 -4.40 9.25
C VAL A 75 3.58 -3.12 9.97
N SER A 76 2.85 -2.80 11.03
CA SER A 76 3.08 -1.67 11.91
C SER A 76 3.82 -2.15 13.16
N HIS A 77 4.97 -1.55 13.42
CA HIS A 77 5.73 -1.58 14.66
C HIS A 77 5.56 -0.23 15.37
N PRO A 78 5.87 -0.13 16.68
CA PRO A 78 5.70 1.11 17.45
C PRO A 78 6.33 2.37 16.83
N HIS A 79 7.42 2.20 16.08
CA HIS A 79 8.18 3.30 15.48
C HIS A 79 8.37 3.16 13.96
N ARG A 80 7.74 2.17 13.32
CA ARG A 80 7.96 1.89 11.90
C ARG A 80 6.79 1.16 11.27
N GLN A 81 6.38 1.62 10.10
CA GLN A 81 5.47 0.88 9.24
C GLN A 81 6.26 0.29 8.08
N THR A 82 5.92 -0.92 7.64
CA THR A 82 6.59 -1.57 6.52
C THR A 82 5.58 -2.34 5.71
N ILE A 83 5.57 -2.13 4.40
CA ILE A 83 4.72 -2.89 3.49
C ILE A 83 5.40 -4.22 3.22
N GLN A 84 4.74 -5.29 3.66
CA GLN A 84 5.24 -6.63 3.53
C GLN A 84 4.88 -7.25 2.18
N ARG A 85 3.70 -6.93 1.67
CA ARG A 85 3.22 -7.45 0.39
C ARG A 85 2.24 -6.47 -0.22
N PHE A 86 2.17 -6.45 -1.54
CA PHE A 86 1.09 -5.78 -2.25
C PHE A 86 0.67 -6.58 -3.49
N HIS A 87 -0.59 -6.43 -3.88
CA HIS A 87 -1.16 -7.11 -5.03
C HIS A 87 -2.12 -6.16 -5.76
N LEU A 88 -1.83 -5.92 -7.04
CA LEU A 88 -2.67 -5.13 -7.92
C LEU A 88 -3.49 -6.08 -8.79
N SER A 89 -4.82 -5.96 -8.72
CA SER A 89 -5.82 -6.71 -9.47
C SER A 89 -6.56 -5.80 -10.45
#